data_AF-A0A2N5MN53-F1
#
_entry.id   AF-A0A2N5MN53-F1
#
_cell.length_a   1.000
_cell.length_b   1.000
_cell.length_c   1.000
_cell.angle_alpha   90.00
_cell.angle_beta   90.00
_cell.angle_gamma   90.00
#
_symmetry.space_group_name_H-M   'P 1'
#
loop_
_entity.id
_entity.type
_entity.pdbx_description
1 polymer ?
#
loop_
_entity_poly.entity_id
_entity_poly.type
_entity_poly.pdbx_seq_one_letter_code
_entity_poly.pdbx_strand_id
1 'polypeptide(L)'
;MRINNKKMLSIISSAVIVSSAYISTAPQPVSAAVSVSSAKSMVSKAESAAYRLHTLYTTIGRYHVITTELTTAKSLYASALKAVNSLPSSSTKTDLQKRLQKVKVYIDRATNFNNALYAASNVHKHIEYTKTILAKDTYNRNQLKAEFDKNLGLIKAMETALSKIYSSDVRRNLINKYQYMYHFSEELDRILHDTQPPRVLDVTETKYNIINIVVSDVAGVSMASAMNKNKYKINGNALPSNSIIKVVNSGKHQSTIQISLQQGTISETKKHSLSITGLKDKYGMDASPSNHEVALTDNVSPELKEAIINQANPTQLIFSYGEPLATSIKPADVMIKLYERVIPTSEIRVTPELNEAGQPTGRDLVSIATSEYWQADSPVQYYVEMDGESGYSERDLNLGFWNSFANRHNLSAGTNASTVSVDKSPNRNLLKPNITLNIK
;
A
#
# COMPACT_ATOMS: atom_id res chain seq x y z
N MET A 1 -22.00 -6.51 -4.86
CA MET A 1 -22.74 -5.24 -4.68
C MET A 1 -22.16 -4.20 -5.64
N ARG A 2 -22.74 -4.04 -6.83
CA ARG A 2 -22.27 -3.11 -7.87
C ARG A 2 -22.99 -1.76 -7.70
N ILE A 3 -22.25 -0.73 -7.29
CA ILE A 3 -22.79 0.63 -7.19
C ILE A 3 -22.69 1.28 -8.57
N ASN A 4 -23.84 1.65 -9.11
CA ASN A 4 -24.03 2.16 -10.46
C ASN A 4 -23.74 3.68 -10.48
N ASN A 5 -22.57 4.10 -10.98
CA ASN A 5 -22.13 5.50 -11.05
C ASN A 5 -22.79 6.29 -12.21
N LYS A 6 -24.12 6.20 -12.35
CA LYS A 6 -24.90 7.08 -13.22
C LYS A 6 -25.78 7.97 -12.36
N LYS A 7 -25.21 9.06 -11.85
CA LYS A 7 -25.88 10.30 -11.38
C LYS A 7 -24.83 11.26 -10.82
N MET A 8 -23.95 11.79 -11.68
CA MET A 8 -23.22 13.02 -11.34
C MET A 8 -23.92 14.18 -12.04
N LEU A 9 -24.48 15.02 -11.19
CA LEU A 9 -25.37 16.12 -11.49
C LEU A 9 -24.79 17.09 -12.52
N SER A 10 -25.44 17.15 -13.69
CA SER A 10 -25.52 18.35 -14.51
C SER A 10 -26.44 19.36 -13.81
N ILE A 11 -25.89 20.21 -12.95
CA ILE A 11 -26.51 21.51 -12.63
C ILE A 11 -25.72 22.56 -13.41
N ILE A 12 -26.08 22.72 -14.68
CA ILE A 12 -25.92 24.01 -15.36
C ILE A 12 -27.33 24.59 -15.40
N SER A 13 -27.51 25.55 -14.49
CA SER A 13 -28.68 26.38 -14.26
C SER A 13 -29.26 26.97 -15.55
N SER A 14 -30.33 26.38 -16.04
CA SER A 14 -31.29 27.03 -16.95
C SER A 14 -32.30 27.81 -16.11
N ALA A 15 -31.96 29.03 -15.71
CA ALA A 15 -32.95 29.98 -15.21
C ALA A 15 -33.65 30.63 -16.41
N VAL A 16 -34.57 29.89 -17.02
CA VAL A 16 -35.57 30.44 -17.94
C VAL A 16 -36.69 31.00 -17.07
N ILE A 17 -36.64 32.29 -16.77
CA ILE A 17 -37.80 33.02 -16.24
C ILE A 17 -38.66 33.39 -17.44
N VAL A 18 -39.61 32.52 -17.79
CA VAL A 18 -40.73 32.88 -18.67
C VAL A 18 -41.86 33.35 -17.76
N SER A 19 -41.93 34.66 -17.56
CA SER A 19 -43.12 35.31 -17.04
C SER A 19 -44.00 35.70 -18.22
N SER A 20 -44.97 34.84 -18.55
CA SER A 20 -46.06 35.13 -19.47
C SER A 20 -47.03 36.11 -18.80
N ALA A 21 -46.90 37.40 -19.13
CA ALA A 21 -47.87 38.42 -18.74
C ALA A 21 -48.93 38.55 -19.85
N TYR A 22 -50.19 38.38 -19.45
CA TYR A 22 -51.37 38.78 -20.23
C TYR A 22 -51.28 40.26 -20.60
N ILE A 23 -51.40 40.59 -21.89
CA ILE A 23 -51.43 41.97 -22.38
C ILE A 23 -52.85 42.52 -22.15
N SER A 24 -53.01 43.32 -21.10
CA SER A 24 -54.11 44.26 -20.95
C SER A 24 -53.79 45.51 -21.77
N THR A 25 -54.67 45.87 -22.71
CA THR A 25 -54.56 47.03 -23.61
C THR A 25 -55.09 48.33 -22.98
N ALA A 26 -54.84 48.54 -21.68
CA ALA A 26 -55.07 49.85 -21.07
C ALA A 26 -54.01 50.86 -21.57
N PRO A 27 -54.37 52.12 -21.88
CA PRO A 27 -53.39 53.15 -22.22
C PRO A 27 -52.39 53.26 -21.08
N GLN A 28 -51.13 52.96 -21.39
CA GLN A 28 -50.04 53.02 -20.41
C GLN A 28 -50.04 54.44 -19.81
N PRO A 29 -50.16 54.58 -18.48
CA PRO A 29 -50.00 55.88 -17.85
C PRO A 29 -48.63 56.41 -18.28
N VAL A 30 -48.60 57.64 -18.79
CA VAL A 30 -47.36 58.32 -19.20
C VAL A 30 -46.40 58.20 -18.02
N SER A 31 -45.40 57.32 -18.14
CA SER A 31 -44.52 57.02 -17.02
C SER A 31 -43.83 58.31 -16.64
N ALA A 32 -44.02 58.78 -15.40
CA ALA A 32 -43.41 60.00 -14.92
C ALA A 32 -41.92 60.02 -15.30
N ALA A 33 -41.47 61.08 -15.95
CA ALA A 33 -40.09 61.20 -16.41
C ALA A 33 -39.13 60.99 -15.24
N VAL A 34 -38.11 60.13 -15.43
CA VAL A 34 -37.10 59.88 -14.41
C VAL A 34 -36.41 61.20 -14.04
N SER A 35 -36.42 61.56 -12.75
CA SER A 35 -35.75 62.77 -12.30
C SER A 35 -34.23 62.64 -12.33
N VAL A 36 -33.52 63.76 -12.51
CA VAL A 36 -32.06 63.80 -12.45
C VAL A 36 -31.53 63.28 -11.11
N SER A 37 -32.21 63.58 -9.99
CA SER A 37 -31.82 63.10 -8.65
C SER A 37 -31.95 61.58 -8.53
N SER A 38 -33.03 61.00 -9.07
CA SER A 38 -33.23 59.55 -9.12
C SER A 38 -32.14 58.86 -9.95
N ALA A 39 -31.86 59.37 -11.15
CA ALA A 39 -30.78 58.84 -12.01
C ALA A 39 -29.40 58.93 -11.32
N LYS A 40 -29.07 60.05 -10.67
CA LYS A 40 -27.83 60.20 -9.88
C LYS A 40 -27.71 59.14 -8.79
N SER A 41 -28.78 58.90 -8.03
CA SER A 41 -28.82 57.87 -6.97
C SER A 41 -28.58 56.47 -7.52
N MET A 42 -29.21 56.11 -8.64
CA MET A 42 -29.00 54.80 -9.28
C MET A 42 -27.55 54.63 -9.79
N VAL A 43 -26.96 55.67 -10.38
CA VAL A 43 -25.55 55.65 -10.81
C VAL A 43 -24.63 55.45 -9.61
N SER A 44 -24.85 56.15 -8.50
CA SER A 44 -24.05 55.98 -7.27
C SER A 44 -24.14 54.55 -6.72
N LYS A 45 -25.33 53.92 -6.72
CA LYS A 45 -25.47 52.50 -6.31
C LYS A 45 -24.69 51.56 -7.23
N ALA A 46 -24.76 51.79 -8.55
CA ALA A 46 -24.02 51.00 -9.53
C ALA A 46 -22.49 51.15 -9.34
N GLU A 47 -22.02 52.38 -9.07
CA GLU A 47 -20.62 52.65 -8.73
C GLU A 47 -20.17 51.93 -7.47
N SER A 48 -20.92 52.03 -6.37
CA SER A 48 -20.57 51.33 -5.11
C SER A 48 -20.45 49.81 -5.31
N ALA A 49 -21.37 49.21 -6.06
CA ALA A 49 -21.30 47.77 -6.38
C ALA A 49 -20.08 47.43 -7.25
N ALA A 50 -19.76 48.27 -8.22
CA ALA A 50 -18.60 48.09 -9.09
C ALA A 50 -17.27 48.28 -8.37
N TYR A 51 -17.17 49.23 -7.43
CA TYR A 51 -16.01 49.37 -6.55
C TYR A 51 -15.82 48.15 -5.66
N ARG A 52 -16.90 47.59 -5.12
CA ARG A 52 -16.83 46.32 -4.37
C ARG A 52 -16.27 45.20 -5.24
N LEU A 53 -16.74 45.06 -6.49
CA LEU A 53 -16.15 44.11 -7.44
C LEU A 53 -14.67 44.37 -7.68
N HIS A 54 -14.29 45.63 -7.89
CA HIS A 54 -12.90 46.04 -8.08
C HIS A 54 -12.01 45.51 -6.97
N THR A 55 -12.36 45.80 -5.71
CA THR A 55 -11.64 45.30 -4.54
C THR A 55 -11.55 43.77 -4.53
N LEU A 56 -12.63 43.06 -4.84
CA LEU A 56 -12.64 41.60 -4.80
C LEU A 56 -11.70 40.97 -5.84
N TYR A 57 -11.68 41.47 -7.07
CA TYR A 57 -10.84 40.86 -8.12
C TYR A 57 -9.38 41.36 -8.11
N THR A 58 -9.06 42.47 -7.42
CA THR A 58 -7.68 42.98 -7.31
C THR A 58 -6.97 42.57 -6.02
N THR A 59 -7.69 42.12 -4.98
CA THR A 59 -7.07 41.72 -3.72
C THR A 59 -6.37 40.37 -3.85
N ILE A 60 -5.05 40.37 -3.73
CA ILE A 60 -4.23 39.16 -3.79
C ILE A 60 -4.60 38.21 -2.64
N GLY A 61 -4.67 36.91 -2.93
CA GLY A 61 -4.96 35.86 -1.95
C GLY A 61 -6.45 35.64 -1.64
N ARG A 62 -7.36 36.51 -2.08
CA ARG A 62 -8.81 36.38 -1.82
C ARG A 62 -9.60 35.88 -3.04
N TYR A 63 -9.15 34.81 -3.66
CA TYR A 63 -9.77 34.26 -4.87
C TYR A 63 -10.96 33.37 -4.53
N HIS A 64 -12.15 33.95 -4.53
CA HIS A 64 -13.43 33.25 -4.47
C HIS A 64 -14.27 33.60 -5.69
N VAL A 65 -15.21 32.72 -6.02
CA VAL A 65 -16.19 32.97 -7.08
C VAL A 65 -17.07 34.14 -6.65
N ILE A 66 -17.15 35.19 -7.48
CA ILE A 66 -17.85 36.45 -7.19
C ILE A 66 -19.17 36.58 -7.96
N THR A 67 -19.80 35.44 -8.28
CA THR A 67 -20.99 35.36 -9.15
C THR A 67 -22.18 36.17 -8.60
N THR A 68 -22.37 36.17 -7.28
CA THR A 68 -23.47 36.92 -6.62
C THR A 68 -23.26 38.43 -6.72
N GLU A 69 -22.06 38.91 -6.38
CA GLU A 69 -21.69 40.32 -6.50
C GLU A 69 -21.73 40.79 -7.95
N LEU A 70 -21.27 39.95 -8.89
CA LEU A 70 -21.27 40.27 -10.32
C LEU A 70 -22.69 40.40 -10.86
N THR A 71 -23.58 39.49 -10.49
CA THR A 71 -25.01 39.54 -10.86
C THR A 71 -25.66 40.81 -10.33
N THR A 72 -25.39 41.15 -9.05
CA THR A 72 -25.90 42.36 -8.41
C THR A 72 -25.42 43.62 -9.14
N ALA A 73 -24.12 43.73 -9.44
CA ALA A 73 -23.56 44.88 -10.13
C ALA A 73 -24.12 45.04 -11.56
N LYS A 74 -24.30 43.94 -12.30
CA LYS A 74 -24.93 43.95 -13.64
C LYS A 74 -26.37 44.49 -13.58
N SER A 75 -27.16 44.04 -12.61
CA SER A 75 -28.54 44.51 -12.42
C SER A 75 -28.60 46.01 -12.09
N LEU A 76 -27.75 46.47 -11.17
CA LEU A 76 -27.66 47.88 -10.80
C LEU A 76 -27.20 48.76 -11.96
N TYR A 77 -26.19 48.31 -12.72
CA TYR A 77 -25.75 48.99 -13.94
C TYR A 77 -26.87 49.11 -14.98
N ALA A 78 -27.59 48.02 -15.26
CA ALA A 78 -28.69 48.03 -16.22
C ALA A 78 -29.80 49.00 -15.82
N SER A 79 -30.15 49.02 -14.53
CA SER A 79 -31.15 49.93 -13.97
C SER A 79 -30.71 51.40 -14.09
N ALA A 80 -29.46 51.69 -13.72
CA ALA A 80 -28.90 53.04 -13.82
C ALA A 80 -28.78 53.52 -15.27
N LEU A 81 -28.37 52.64 -16.20
CA LEU A 81 -28.27 52.96 -17.63
C LEU A 81 -29.65 53.31 -18.22
N LYS A 82 -30.68 52.53 -17.88
CA LYS A 82 -32.07 52.83 -18.27
C LYS A 82 -32.50 54.21 -17.77
N ALA A 83 -32.30 54.49 -16.49
CA ALA A 83 -32.65 55.76 -15.86
C ALA A 83 -31.93 56.95 -16.51
N VAL A 84 -30.62 56.84 -16.77
CA VAL A 84 -29.82 57.89 -17.41
C VAL A 84 -30.25 58.12 -18.87
N ASN A 85 -30.56 57.05 -19.62
CA ASN A 85 -30.98 57.18 -21.01
C ASN A 85 -32.35 57.87 -21.16
N SER A 86 -33.22 57.75 -20.17
CA SER A 86 -34.52 58.44 -20.10
C SER A 86 -34.42 59.94 -19.80
N LEU A 87 -33.25 60.48 -19.41
CA LEU A 87 -33.08 61.91 -19.19
C LEU A 87 -33.05 62.69 -20.51
N PRO A 88 -33.53 63.95 -20.54
CA PRO A 88 -33.29 64.85 -21.66
C PRO A 88 -31.79 65.08 -21.92
N SER A 89 -31.45 65.39 -23.17
CA SER A 89 -30.07 65.73 -23.56
C SER A 89 -29.58 66.92 -22.74
N SER A 90 -28.50 66.72 -21.99
CA SER A 90 -27.90 67.71 -21.09
C SER A 90 -26.47 67.33 -20.75
N SER A 91 -25.67 68.29 -20.29
CA SER A 91 -24.33 68.03 -19.74
C SER A 91 -24.37 67.00 -18.61
N THR A 92 -25.38 67.06 -17.74
CA THR A 92 -25.56 66.10 -16.64
C THR A 92 -25.77 64.68 -17.15
N LYS A 93 -26.60 64.47 -18.19
CA LYS A 93 -26.77 63.14 -18.80
C LYS A 93 -25.44 62.61 -19.33
N THR A 94 -24.71 63.45 -20.06
CA THR A 94 -23.39 63.10 -20.59
C THR A 94 -22.41 62.69 -19.49
N ASP A 95 -22.37 63.41 -18.37
CA ASP A 95 -21.49 63.09 -17.25
C ASP A 95 -21.87 61.78 -16.54
N LEU A 96 -23.17 61.52 -16.36
CA LEU A 96 -23.66 60.24 -15.82
C LEU A 96 -23.35 59.06 -16.74
N GLN A 97 -23.44 59.25 -18.07
CA GLN A 97 -23.04 58.23 -19.03
C GLN A 97 -21.53 57.92 -18.95
N LYS A 98 -20.66 58.93 -18.84
CA LYS A 98 -19.21 58.73 -18.63
C LYS A 98 -18.92 57.94 -17.35
N ARG A 99 -19.64 58.23 -16.26
CA ARG A 99 -19.53 57.47 -14.99
C ARG A 99 -19.94 56.00 -15.16
N LEU A 100 -21.06 55.75 -15.84
CA LEU A 100 -21.52 54.39 -16.15
C LEU A 100 -20.55 53.62 -17.06
N GLN A 101 -19.84 54.29 -17.97
CA GLN A 101 -18.78 53.63 -18.75
C GLN A 101 -17.66 53.10 -17.86
N LYS A 102 -17.24 53.83 -16.81
CA LYS A 102 -16.26 53.34 -15.84
C LYS A 102 -16.79 52.13 -15.05
N VAL A 103 -18.06 52.17 -14.63
CA VAL A 103 -18.74 51.03 -13.98
C VAL A 103 -18.70 49.79 -14.89
N LYS A 104 -19.01 49.95 -16.17
CA LYS A 104 -18.98 48.84 -17.15
C LYS A 104 -17.59 48.20 -17.22
N VAL A 105 -16.52 49.00 -17.24
CA VAL A 105 -15.14 48.49 -17.27
C VAL A 105 -14.85 47.60 -16.05
N TYR A 106 -15.30 47.97 -14.85
CA TYR A 106 -15.13 47.11 -13.66
C TYR A 106 -15.95 45.82 -13.75
N ILE A 107 -17.17 45.87 -14.27
CA ILE A 107 -18.01 44.67 -14.50
C ILE A 107 -17.36 43.72 -15.52
N ASP A 108 -16.81 44.25 -16.62
CA ASP A 108 -16.14 43.46 -17.65
C ASP A 108 -14.89 42.77 -17.08
N ARG A 109 -14.07 43.51 -16.30
CA ARG A 109 -12.88 42.96 -15.62
C ARG A 109 -13.24 41.88 -14.60
N ALA A 110 -14.27 42.12 -13.79
CA ALA A 110 -14.78 41.13 -12.84
C ALA A 110 -15.33 39.88 -13.55
N THR A 111 -15.98 40.05 -14.70
CA THR A 111 -16.45 38.93 -15.53
C THR A 111 -15.28 38.08 -16.02
N ASN A 112 -14.22 38.71 -16.55
CA ASN A 112 -13.02 37.98 -16.98
C ASN A 112 -12.35 37.23 -15.82
N PHE A 113 -12.22 37.87 -14.66
CA PHE A 113 -11.68 37.24 -13.46
C PHE A 113 -12.52 36.02 -13.04
N ASN A 114 -13.85 36.15 -12.97
CA ASN A 114 -14.74 35.05 -12.58
C ASN A 114 -14.67 33.88 -13.57
N ASN A 115 -14.59 34.17 -14.88
CA ASN A 115 -14.42 33.16 -15.93
C ASN A 115 -13.09 32.40 -15.76
N ALA A 116 -12.00 33.10 -15.41
CA ALA A 116 -10.71 32.47 -15.16
C ALA A 116 -10.74 31.53 -13.95
N LEU A 117 -11.44 31.91 -12.87
CA LEU A 117 -11.65 31.04 -11.71
C LEU A 117 -12.45 29.78 -12.05
N TYR A 118 -13.52 29.92 -12.84
CA TYR A 118 -14.28 28.76 -13.31
C TYR A 118 -13.44 27.83 -14.19
N ALA A 119 -12.67 28.39 -15.12
CA ALA A 119 -11.80 27.60 -15.98
C ALA A 119 -10.75 26.82 -15.15
N ALA A 120 -10.10 27.48 -14.19
CA ALA A 120 -9.15 26.83 -13.29
C ALA A 120 -9.81 25.75 -12.42
N SER A 121 -11.02 26.01 -11.89
CA SER A 121 -11.78 25.00 -11.14
C SER A 121 -12.12 23.78 -11.99
N ASN A 122 -12.45 23.97 -13.27
CA ASN A 122 -12.74 22.86 -14.19
C ASN A 122 -11.49 22.03 -14.47
N VAL A 123 -10.33 22.65 -14.69
CA VAL A 123 -9.05 21.95 -14.82
C VAL A 123 -8.77 21.12 -13.56
N HIS A 124 -8.90 21.74 -12.37
CA HIS A 124 -8.68 21.02 -11.10
C HIS A 124 -9.55 19.78 -10.96
N LYS A 125 -10.86 19.93 -11.18
CA LYS A 125 -11.81 18.82 -11.08
C LYS A 125 -11.48 17.70 -12.05
N HIS A 126 -11.09 18.05 -13.28
CA HIS A 126 -10.74 17.06 -14.29
C HIS A 126 -9.43 16.32 -13.94
N ILE A 127 -8.43 17.04 -13.42
CA ILE A 127 -7.18 16.43 -12.92
C ILE A 127 -7.44 15.46 -11.77
N GLU A 128 -8.25 15.84 -10.77
CA GLU A 128 -8.59 14.94 -9.66
C GLU A 128 -9.33 13.70 -10.14
N TYR A 129 -10.26 13.86 -11.09
CA TYR A 129 -10.90 12.75 -11.76
C TYR A 129 -9.88 11.83 -12.46
N THR A 130 -8.94 12.37 -13.24
CA THR A 130 -7.89 11.57 -13.90
C THR A 130 -6.99 10.85 -12.89
N LYS A 131 -6.62 11.48 -11.76
CA LYS A 131 -5.86 10.81 -10.68
C LYS A 131 -6.59 9.60 -10.12
N THR A 132 -7.90 9.72 -9.85
CA THR A 132 -8.70 8.61 -9.32
C THR A 132 -8.79 7.43 -10.29
N ILE A 133 -8.70 7.71 -11.60
CA ILE A 133 -8.69 6.70 -12.64
C ILE A 133 -7.33 6.01 -12.72
N LEU A 134 -6.23 6.77 -12.73
CA LEU A 134 -4.86 6.23 -12.74
C LEU A 134 -4.59 5.28 -11.57
N ALA A 135 -5.24 5.52 -10.43
CA ALA A 135 -5.13 4.67 -9.24
C ALA A 135 -5.85 3.31 -9.37
N LYS A 136 -6.76 3.13 -10.34
CA LYS A 136 -7.60 1.92 -10.46
C LYS A 136 -7.03 0.82 -11.36
N ASP A 137 -5.94 1.06 -12.09
CA ASP A 137 -5.34 0.10 -13.04
C ASP A 137 -6.29 -0.44 -14.13
N THR A 138 -7.43 0.21 -14.39
CA THR A 138 -8.43 -0.27 -15.38
C THR A 138 -8.38 0.44 -16.72
N TYR A 139 -7.58 1.49 -16.87
CA TYR A 139 -7.58 2.31 -18.09
C TYR A 139 -6.52 1.83 -19.07
N ASN A 140 -6.92 1.65 -20.33
CA ASN A 140 -5.96 1.46 -21.40
C ASN A 140 -5.36 2.81 -21.86
N ARG A 141 -4.26 2.74 -22.62
CA ARG A 141 -3.52 3.92 -23.08
C ARG A 141 -4.38 4.88 -23.93
N ASN A 142 -5.34 4.36 -24.72
CA ASN A 142 -6.24 5.18 -25.54
C ASN A 142 -7.21 6.00 -24.68
N GLN A 143 -7.78 5.39 -23.64
CA GLN A 143 -8.64 6.10 -22.70
C GLN A 143 -7.86 7.16 -21.93
N LEU A 144 -6.62 6.85 -21.51
CA LEU A 144 -5.77 7.84 -20.87
C LEU A 144 -5.43 9.01 -21.80
N LYS A 145 -5.15 8.73 -23.08
CA LYS A 145 -4.88 9.74 -24.09
C LYS A 145 -6.06 10.70 -24.26
N ALA A 146 -7.28 10.19 -24.30
CA ALA A 146 -8.48 11.02 -24.38
C ALA A 146 -8.62 11.95 -23.16
N GLU A 147 -8.32 11.46 -21.95
CA GLU A 147 -8.34 12.27 -20.74
C GLU A 147 -7.23 13.32 -20.71
N PHE A 148 -6.04 12.99 -21.22
CA PHE A 148 -4.93 13.92 -21.39
C PHE A 148 -5.27 15.05 -22.39
N ASP A 149 -5.84 14.71 -23.54
CA ASP A 149 -6.25 15.71 -24.55
C ASP A 149 -7.31 16.66 -23.98
N LYS A 150 -8.25 16.12 -23.21
CA LYS A 150 -9.24 16.92 -22.49
C LYS A 150 -8.60 17.83 -21.44
N ASN A 151 -7.63 17.33 -20.66
CA ASN A 151 -6.84 18.15 -19.73
C ASN A 151 -6.14 19.29 -20.46
N LEU A 152 -5.47 19.02 -21.59
CA LEU A 152 -4.77 20.02 -22.39
C LEU A 152 -5.73 21.09 -22.93
N GLY A 153 -6.91 20.68 -23.41
CA GLY A 153 -7.96 21.61 -23.85
C GLY A 153 -8.46 22.52 -22.71
N LEU A 154 -8.66 21.97 -21.51
CA LEU A 154 -9.06 22.75 -20.34
C LEU A 154 -7.96 23.72 -19.88
N ILE A 155 -6.69 23.31 -19.91
CA ILE A 155 -5.54 24.18 -19.58
C ILE A 155 -5.46 25.35 -20.55
N LYS A 156 -5.57 25.11 -21.86
CA LYS A 156 -5.58 26.18 -22.88
C LYS A 156 -6.75 27.15 -22.67
N ALA A 157 -7.93 26.64 -22.30
CA ALA A 157 -9.08 27.47 -21.99
C ALA A 157 -8.84 28.32 -20.73
N MET A 158 -8.21 27.75 -19.70
CA MET A 158 -7.79 28.47 -18.48
C MET A 158 -6.76 29.55 -18.80
N GLU A 159 -5.74 29.27 -19.59
CA GLU A 159 -4.73 30.25 -20.01
C GLU A 159 -5.34 31.42 -20.78
N THR A 160 -6.25 31.11 -21.70
CA THR A 160 -7.01 32.11 -22.45
C THR A 160 -7.89 32.97 -21.54
N ALA A 161 -8.43 32.41 -20.46
CA ALA A 161 -9.20 33.17 -19.49
C ALA A 161 -8.30 34.03 -18.58
N LEU A 162 -7.16 33.48 -18.15
CA LEU A 162 -6.15 34.17 -17.33
C LEU A 162 -5.50 35.34 -18.08
N SER A 163 -5.29 35.24 -19.40
CA SER A 163 -4.72 36.32 -20.21
C SER A 163 -5.62 37.57 -20.27
N LYS A 164 -6.93 37.39 -20.04
CA LYS A 164 -7.93 38.48 -19.99
C LYS A 164 -8.04 39.16 -18.62
N ILE A 165 -7.29 38.69 -17.62
CA ILE A 165 -7.23 39.34 -16.31
C ILE A 165 -6.43 40.64 -16.41
N TYR A 166 -7.04 41.72 -15.93
CA TYR A 166 -6.48 43.07 -16.00
C TYR A 166 -5.17 43.24 -15.20
N SER A 167 -5.09 42.68 -13.99
CA SER A 167 -3.91 42.82 -13.14
C SER A 167 -2.91 41.70 -13.40
N SER A 168 -1.68 42.07 -13.77
CA SER A 168 -0.56 41.14 -13.94
C SER A 168 -0.23 40.39 -12.65
N ASP A 169 -0.34 41.04 -11.49
CA ASP A 169 -0.09 40.42 -10.19
C ASP A 169 -1.12 39.37 -9.83
N VAL A 170 -2.41 39.71 -10.02
CA VAL A 170 -3.51 38.74 -9.82
C VAL A 170 -3.36 37.56 -10.77
N ARG A 171 -3.06 37.83 -12.04
CA ARG A 171 -2.81 36.79 -13.04
C ARG A 171 -1.66 35.88 -12.63
N ARG A 172 -0.51 36.44 -12.27
CA ARG A 172 0.68 35.69 -11.82
C ARG A 172 0.37 34.84 -10.58
N ASN A 173 -0.33 35.40 -9.60
CA ASN A 173 -0.69 34.66 -8.40
C ASN A 173 -1.64 33.48 -8.71
N LEU A 174 -2.63 33.69 -9.58
CA LEU A 174 -3.51 32.60 -10.03
C LEU A 174 -2.75 31.52 -10.81
N ILE A 175 -1.82 31.92 -11.70
CA ILE A 175 -0.94 30.96 -12.39
C ILE A 175 -0.15 30.13 -11.37
N ASN A 176 0.49 30.78 -10.40
CA ASN A 176 1.28 30.08 -9.38
C ASN A 176 0.41 29.15 -8.53
N LYS A 177 -0.80 29.59 -8.13
CA LYS A 177 -1.76 28.78 -7.38
C LYS A 177 -2.16 27.50 -8.12
N TYR A 178 -2.22 27.57 -9.45
CA TYR A 178 -2.63 26.46 -10.31
C TYR A 178 -1.46 25.81 -11.06
N GLN A 179 -0.22 26.13 -10.69
CA GLN A 179 0.99 25.63 -11.36
C GLN A 179 1.10 24.09 -11.30
N TYR A 180 0.66 23.48 -10.19
CA TYR A 180 0.64 22.02 -10.04
C TYR A 180 -0.17 21.30 -11.13
N MET A 181 -1.11 22.00 -11.78
CA MET A 181 -1.90 21.43 -12.87
C MET A 181 -1.04 21.11 -14.09
N TYR A 182 -0.03 21.95 -14.37
CA TYR A 182 0.92 21.74 -15.45
C TYR A 182 1.79 20.52 -15.19
N HIS A 183 2.29 20.37 -13.96
CA HIS A 183 3.11 19.21 -13.57
C HIS A 183 2.36 17.88 -13.69
N PHE A 184 1.04 17.87 -13.46
CA PHE A 184 0.23 16.67 -13.67
C PHE A 184 0.07 16.34 -15.16
N SER A 185 -0.10 17.34 -16.02
CA SER A 185 -0.12 17.13 -17.47
C SER A 185 1.23 16.63 -17.99
N GLU A 186 2.35 17.18 -17.54
CA GLU A 186 3.70 16.66 -17.87
C GLU A 186 3.85 15.20 -17.46
N GLU A 187 3.32 14.83 -16.29
CA GLU A 187 3.36 13.46 -15.82
C GLU A 187 2.53 12.52 -16.69
N LEU A 188 1.32 12.91 -17.06
CA LEU A 188 0.47 12.16 -17.99
C LEU A 188 1.14 12.00 -19.36
N ASP A 189 1.76 13.07 -19.84
CA ASP A 189 2.48 13.06 -21.11
C ASP A 189 3.64 12.06 -21.08
N ARG A 190 4.43 12.06 -20.00
CA ARG A 190 5.50 11.07 -19.77
C ARG A 190 4.98 9.64 -19.75
N ILE A 191 3.84 9.38 -19.11
CA ILE A 191 3.22 8.06 -19.08
C ILE A 191 2.73 7.63 -20.47
N LEU A 192 2.09 8.53 -21.21
CA LEU A 192 1.53 8.23 -22.53
C LEU A 192 2.59 7.98 -23.59
N HIS A 193 3.70 8.70 -23.49
CA HIS A 193 4.85 8.58 -24.39
C HIS A 193 5.94 7.67 -23.81
N ASP A 194 5.65 6.93 -22.73
CA ASP A 194 6.57 5.93 -22.22
C ASP A 194 6.73 4.81 -23.25
N THR A 195 7.96 4.64 -23.70
CA THR A 195 8.42 3.59 -24.61
C THR A 195 9.39 2.63 -23.94
N GLN A 196 9.74 2.89 -22.69
CA GLN A 196 10.66 2.06 -21.95
C GLN A 196 9.86 0.97 -21.23
N PRO A 197 10.25 -0.31 -21.34
CA PRO A 197 9.63 -1.36 -20.56
C PRO A 197 10.03 -1.24 -19.08
N PRO A 198 9.29 -1.88 -18.16
CA PRO A 198 9.68 -1.93 -16.76
C PRO A 198 11.06 -2.55 -16.60
N ARG A 199 11.84 -2.01 -15.66
CA ARG A 199 13.19 -2.48 -15.37
C ARG A 199 13.29 -2.94 -13.92
N VAL A 200 13.75 -4.16 -13.71
CA VAL A 200 14.17 -4.62 -12.38
C VAL A 200 15.48 -3.88 -12.04
N LEU A 201 15.43 -3.03 -11.02
CA LEU A 201 16.58 -2.24 -10.57
C LEU A 201 17.42 -3.00 -9.56
N ASP A 202 16.77 -3.68 -8.62
CA ASP A 202 17.43 -4.31 -7.50
C ASP A 202 16.62 -5.51 -6.99
N VAL A 203 17.31 -6.49 -6.42
CA VAL A 203 16.74 -7.66 -5.77
C VAL A 203 17.48 -7.89 -4.48
N THR A 204 16.79 -7.76 -3.35
CA THR A 204 17.36 -7.97 -2.03
C THR A 204 16.58 -9.01 -1.26
N GLU A 205 17.25 -9.73 -0.36
CA GLU A 205 16.59 -10.52 0.67
C GLU A 205 16.56 -9.72 1.97
N THR A 206 15.46 -9.89 2.70
CA THR A 206 15.32 -9.45 4.09
C THR A 206 14.94 -10.65 4.93
N LYS A 207 15.25 -10.59 6.23
CA LYS A 207 15.03 -11.66 7.22
C LYS A 207 13.77 -12.47 6.94
N TYR A 208 13.90 -13.79 7.13
CA TYR A 208 12.84 -14.77 6.94
C TYR A 208 12.48 -15.03 5.46
N ASN A 209 13.49 -15.00 4.57
CA ASN A 209 13.33 -15.33 3.15
C ASN A 209 12.25 -14.47 2.46
N ILE A 210 12.24 -13.18 2.77
CA ILE A 210 11.40 -12.18 2.10
C ILE A 210 12.26 -11.50 1.03
N ILE A 211 11.94 -11.78 -0.23
CA ILE A 211 12.61 -11.21 -1.40
C ILE A 211 11.91 -9.90 -1.78
N ASN A 212 12.65 -8.80 -1.83
CA ASN A 212 12.18 -7.51 -2.33
C ASN A 212 12.75 -7.28 -3.73
N ILE A 213 11.89 -7.09 -4.71
CA ILE A 213 12.24 -6.79 -6.10
C ILE A 213 11.83 -5.36 -6.38
N VAL A 214 12.80 -4.46 -6.55
CA VAL A 214 12.54 -3.06 -6.90
C VAL A 214 12.44 -2.96 -8.41
N VAL A 215 11.29 -2.51 -8.90
CA VAL A 215 11.00 -2.33 -10.33
C VAL A 215 10.75 -0.85 -10.59
N SER A 216 11.38 -0.30 -11.62
CA SER A 216 11.19 1.07 -12.07
C SER A 216 10.50 1.11 -13.42
N ASP A 217 9.48 1.96 -13.52
CA ASP A 217 8.70 2.16 -14.73
C ASP A 217 7.92 3.48 -14.64
N VAL A 218 7.84 4.27 -15.72
CA VAL A 218 7.16 5.58 -15.67
C VAL A 218 5.65 5.38 -15.54
N ALA A 219 5.09 4.41 -16.28
CA ALA A 219 3.70 4.01 -16.18
C ALA A 219 3.35 3.23 -14.89
N GLY A 220 4.38 2.66 -14.25
CA GLY A 220 4.26 1.78 -13.10
C GLY A 220 4.00 0.32 -13.51
N VAL A 221 4.22 -0.60 -12.56
CA VAL A 221 4.06 -2.03 -12.83
C VAL A 221 2.59 -2.46 -12.77
N SER A 222 2.17 -3.32 -13.69
CA SER A 222 0.85 -3.96 -13.64
C SER A 222 0.75 -4.91 -12.45
N MET A 223 -0.20 -4.64 -11.56
CA MET A 223 -0.49 -5.47 -10.39
C MET A 223 -0.76 -6.93 -10.76
N ALA A 224 -1.49 -7.17 -11.86
CA ALA A 224 -1.82 -8.51 -12.32
C ALA A 224 -0.57 -9.30 -12.76
N SER A 225 0.39 -8.64 -13.41
CA SER A 225 1.66 -9.28 -13.80
C SER A 225 2.57 -9.52 -12.60
N ALA A 226 2.68 -8.53 -11.70
CA ALA A 226 3.54 -8.58 -10.53
C ALA A 226 3.06 -9.61 -9.48
N MET A 227 1.75 -9.81 -9.33
CA MET A 227 1.20 -10.79 -8.38
C MET A 227 1.17 -12.23 -8.93
N ASN A 228 1.53 -12.44 -10.20
CA ASN A 228 1.47 -13.75 -10.83
C ASN A 228 2.71 -14.59 -10.46
N LYS A 229 2.53 -15.58 -9.57
CA LYS A 229 3.59 -16.49 -9.10
C LYS A 229 4.37 -17.19 -10.21
N ASN A 230 3.74 -17.47 -11.35
CA ASN A 230 4.39 -18.18 -12.46
C ASN A 230 5.46 -17.33 -13.17
N LYS A 231 5.56 -16.04 -12.86
CA LYS A 231 6.55 -15.11 -13.38
C LYS A 231 7.90 -15.17 -12.67
N TYR A 232 7.96 -15.89 -11.56
CA TYR A 232 9.12 -16.00 -10.69
C TYR A 232 9.52 -17.46 -10.55
N LYS A 233 10.82 -17.73 -10.67
CA LYS A 233 11.38 -19.07 -10.49
C LYS A 233 12.64 -19.02 -9.64
N ILE A 234 12.75 -19.95 -8.70
CA ILE A 234 13.95 -20.12 -7.86
C ILE A 234 14.67 -21.39 -8.35
N ASN A 235 15.92 -21.24 -8.78
CA ASN A 235 16.72 -22.31 -9.40
C ASN A 235 15.98 -23.00 -10.56
N GLY A 236 15.25 -22.23 -11.38
CA GLY A 236 14.44 -22.74 -12.49
C GLY A 236 13.09 -23.37 -12.12
N ASN A 237 12.84 -23.62 -10.83
CA ASN A 237 11.59 -24.17 -10.33
C ASN A 237 10.56 -23.07 -10.05
N ALA A 238 9.27 -23.36 -10.22
CA ALA A 238 8.21 -22.43 -9.83
C ALA A 238 8.27 -22.13 -8.33
N LEU A 239 7.79 -20.94 -7.92
CA LEU A 239 7.67 -20.61 -6.51
C LEU A 239 6.82 -21.66 -5.76
N PRO A 240 7.16 -21.97 -4.49
CA PRO A 240 6.32 -22.80 -3.63
C PRO A 240 4.86 -22.31 -3.62
N SER A 241 3.91 -23.24 -3.63
CA SER A 241 2.48 -22.92 -3.76
C SER A 241 1.97 -21.99 -2.64
N ASN A 242 2.53 -22.11 -1.44
CA ASN A 242 2.23 -21.30 -0.25
C ASN A 242 2.93 -19.93 -0.21
N SER A 243 3.76 -19.58 -1.19
CA SER A 243 4.41 -18.26 -1.25
C SER A 243 3.38 -17.13 -1.29
N ILE A 244 3.68 -15.98 -0.70
CA ILE A 244 2.80 -14.80 -0.72
C ILE A 244 3.49 -13.70 -1.52
N ILE A 245 2.81 -13.13 -2.51
CA ILE A 245 3.30 -11.98 -3.28
C ILE A 245 2.47 -10.74 -2.92
N LYS A 246 3.16 -9.65 -2.61
CA LYS A 246 2.56 -8.33 -2.39
C LYS A 246 3.29 -7.30 -3.24
N VAL A 247 2.59 -6.27 -3.68
CA VAL A 247 3.20 -5.10 -4.31
C VAL A 247 3.07 -3.94 -3.34
N VAL A 248 4.21 -3.39 -2.92
CA VAL A 248 4.33 -2.23 -2.05
C VAL A 248 4.81 -1.08 -2.91
N ASN A 249 4.03 0.00 -3.00
CA ASN A 249 4.46 1.17 -3.76
C ASN A 249 5.53 1.92 -2.98
N SER A 250 6.71 2.03 -3.57
CA SER A 250 7.86 2.74 -2.99
C SER A 250 8.34 3.78 -4.00
N GLY A 251 7.54 4.82 -4.22
CA GLY A 251 7.86 5.95 -5.09
C GLY A 251 6.89 6.17 -6.24
N LYS A 252 7.02 7.30 -6.93
CA LYS A 252 6.14 7.73 -8.03
C LYS A 252 6.28 6.84 -9.28
N HIS A 253 7.48 6.29 -9.52
CA HIS A 253 7.82 5.44 -10.67
C HIS A 253 8.53 4.14 -10.26
N GLN A 254 8.35 3.76 -9.00
CA GLN A 254 9.03 2.60 -8.41
C GLN A 254 8.02 1.79 -7.61
N SER A 255 8.01 0.49 -7.87
CA SER A 255 7.21 -0.49 -7.16
C SER A 255 8.13 -1.54 -6.57
N THR A 256 7.90 -1.93 -5.32
CA THR A 256 8.58 -3.05 -4.68
C THR A 256 7.66 -4.25 -4.67
N ILE A 257 8.07 -5.35 -5.30
CA ILE A 257 7.37 -6.62 -5.25
C ILE A 257 8.00 -7.44 -4.13
N GLN A 258 7.22 -7.79 -3.12
CA GLN A 258 7.65 -8.61 -2.00
C GLN A 258 7.17 -10.04 -2.19
N ILE A 259 8.09 -11.00 -2.20
CA ILE A 259 7.81 -12.43 -2.24
C ILE A 259 8.22 -13.00 -0.89
N SER A 260 7.25 -13.47 -0.11
CA SER A 260 7.48 -14.17 1.15
C SER A 260 7.42 -15.67 0.91
N LEU A 261 8.56 -16.34 1.12
CA LEU A 261 8.66 -17.80 1.12
C LEU A 261 8.32 -18.31 2.52
N GLN A 262 7.37 -19.25 2.61
CA GLN A 262 6.94 -19.79 3.90
C GLN A 262 7.97 -20.76 4.47
N GLN A 263 7.84 -21.11 5.75
CA GLN A 263 8.70 -22.10 6.41
C GLN A 263 8.63 -23.45 5.68
N GLY A 264 9.75 -24.19 5.64
CA GLY A 264 9.86 -25.51 5.02
C GLY A 264 10.08 -25.51 3.50
N THR A 265 10.40 -24.36 2.88
CA THR A 265 10.53 -24.26 1.42
C THR A 265 11.97 -24.22 0.92
N ILE A 266 12.90 -23.75 1.75
CA ILE A 266 14.32 -23.62 1.43
C ILE A 266 15.05 -24.54 2.40
N SER A 267 15.71 -25.58 1.87
CA SER A 267 16.37 -26.63 2.68
C SER A 267 17.86 -26.39 2.89
N GLU A 268 18.43 -25.32 2.33
CA GLU A 268 19.86 -25.04 2.41
C GLU A 268 20.09 -23.53 2.42
N THR A 269 21.01 -23.08 3.29
CA THR A 269 21.45 -21.67 3.32
C THR A 269 22.50 -21.44 2.24
N LYS A 270 22.11 -20.87 1.10
CA LYS A 270 23.03 -20.54 0.00
C LYS A 270 22.46 -19.46 -0.92
N LYS A 271 23.23 -19.10 -1.95
CA LYS A 271 22.73 -18.28 -3.06
C LYS A 271 21.87 -19.12 -3.99
N HIS A 272 20.69 -18.61 -4.32
CA HIS A 272 19.77 -19.16 -5.30
C HIS A 272 19.63 -18.22 -6.50
N SER A 273 19.42 -18.78 -7.68
CA SER A 273 19.10 -18.00 -8.88
C SER A 273 17.60 -17.70 -8.91
N LEU A 274 17.25 -16.41 -8.95
CA LEU A 274 15.88 -15.92 -9.12
C LEU A 274 15.70 -15.44 -10.56
N SER A 275 14.89 -16.16 -11.34
CA SER A 275 14.47 -15.73 -12.67
C SER A 275 13.15 -14.97 -12.60
N ILE A 276 13.10 -13.80 -13.23
CA ILE A 276 11.93 -12.93 -13.33
C ILE A 276 11.58 -12.77 -14.81
N THR A 277 10.35 -13.09 -15.19
CA THR A 277 9.90 -13.06 -16.59
C THR A 277 8.49 -12.48 -16.71
N GLY A 278 8.15 -11.87 -17.85
CA GLY A 278 6.77 -11.47 -18.16
C GLY A 278 6.12 -10.52 -17.15
N LEU A 279 6.94 -9.70 -16.47
CA LEU A 279 6.46 -8.49 -15.81
C LEU A 279 5.99 -7.51 -16.86
N LYS A 280 4.92 -6.78 -16.58
CA LYS A 280 4.34 -5.78 -17.48
C LYS A 280 4.20 -4.44 -16.79
N ASP A 281 4.30 -3.36 -17.55
CA ASP A 281 3.79 -2.07 -17.09
C ASP A 281 2.26 -2.09 -17.05
N LYS A 282 1.64 -1.00 -16.59
CA LYS A 282 0.17 -0.86 -16.59
C LYS A 282 -0.47 -0.89 -17.97
N TYR A 283 0.29 -0.68 -19.04
CA TYR A 283 -0.21 -0.61 -20.42
C TYR A 283 0.16 -1.81 -21.29
N GLY A 284 0.78 -2.84 -20.71
CA GLY A 284 1.06 -4.12 -21.34
C GLY A 284 2.45 -4.27 -21.95
N MET A 285 3.37 -3.32 -21.79
CA MET A 285 4.76 -3.45 -22.22
C MET A 285 5.49 -4.46 -21.33
N ASP A 286 6.09 -5.47 -21.97
CA ASP A 286 6.81 -6.54 -21.28
C ASP A 286 8.22 -6.09 -20.87
N ALA A 287 8.56 -6.30 -19.59
CA ALA A 287 9.93 -6.22 -19.10
C ALA A 287 10.79 -7.33 -19.72
N SER A 288 12.04 -7.01 -20.02
CA SER A 288 13.02 -8.03 -20.40
C SER A 288 13.19 -9.05 -19.27
N PRO A 289 13.27 -10.37 -19.57
CA PRO A 289 13.66 -11.37 -18.59
C PRO A 289 14.96 -11.00 -17.88
N SER A 290 15.04 -11.28 -16.58
CA SER A 290 16.25 -11.04 -15.79
C SER A 290 16.50 -12.17 -14.80
N ASN A 291 17.77 -12.41 -14.46
CA ASN A 291 18.21 -13.37 -13.46
C ASN A 291 19.03 -12.64 -12.40
N HIS A 292 18.76 -12.93 -11.13
CA HIS A 292 19.42 -12.32 -9.99
C HIS A 292 19.85 -13.40 -9.00
N GLU A 293 20.95 -13.19 -8.28
CA GLU A 293 21.31 -14.05 -7.15
C GLU A 293 20.66 -13.53 -5.88
N VAL A 294 20.04 -14.42 -5.11
CA VAL A 294 19.43 -14.11 -3.82
C VAL A 294 19.95 -15.10 -2.77
N ALA A 295 20.53 -14.59 -1.68
CA ALA A 295 20.96 -15.41 -0.56
C ALA A 295 19.73 -15.76 0.30
N LEU A 296 19.30 -17.02 0.26
CA LEU A 296 18.19 -17.51 1.06
C LEU A 296 18.75 -18.35 2.21
N THR A 297 18.08 -18.29 3.35
CA THR A 297 18.43 -19.07 4.53
C THR A 297 17.57 -20.32 4.56
N ASP A 298 18.16 -21.44 4.98
CA ASP A 298 17.42 -22.65 5.31
C ASP A 298 16.30 -22.33 6.30
N ASN A 299 15.09 -22.78 5.97
CA ASN A 299 13.91 -22.64 6.79
C ASN A 299 13.13 -23.95 6.93
N VAL A 300 13.74 -25.08 6.58
CA VAL A 300 13.23 -26.40 6.95
C VAL A 300 13.47 -26.60 8.44
N SER A 301 12.46 -27.15 9.11
CA SER A 301 12.66 -27.54 10.51
C SER A 301 13.42 -28.86 10.51
N PRO A 302 14.55 -28.95 11.23
CA PRO A 302 15.34 -30.16 11.27
C PRO A 302 14.50 -31.30 11.83
N GLU A 303 14.53 -32.44 11.14
CA GLU A 303 13.80 -33.64 11.55
C GLU A 303 14.63 -34.43 12.56
N LEU A 304 14.05 -34.74 13.73
CA LEU A 304 14.64 -35.69 14.66
C LEU A 304 14.61 -37.08 14.03
N LYS A 305 15.79 -37.65 13.76
CA LYS A 305 15.92 -39.00 13.17
C LYS A 305 15.94 -40.08 14.25
N GLU A 306 16.64 -39.82 15.34
CA GLU A 306 16.89 -40.80 16.37
C GLU A 306 17.04 -40.12 17.74
N ALA A 307 16.54 -40.80 18.77
CA ALA A 307 16.81 -40.49 20.16
C ALA A 307 17.26 -41.78 20.84
N ILE A 308 18.54 -41.86 21.23
CA ILE A 308 19.13 -43.04 21.88
C ILE A 308 19.77 -42.67 23.20
N ILE A 309 20.02 -43.65 24.06
CA ILE A 309 20.82 -43.43 25.25
C ILE A 309 22.30 -43.30 24.87
N ASN A 310 22.97 -42.34 25.51
CA ASN A 310 24.42 -42.28 25.51
C ASN A 310 25.00 -43.45 26.33
N GLN A 311 25.50 -44.50 25.68
CA GLN A 311 26.06 -45.67 26.39
C GLN A 311 27.27 -45.32 27.28
N ALA A 312 28.01 -44.25 26.96
CA ALA A 312 29.12 -43.78 27.80
C ALA A 312 28.63 -43.01 29.04
N ASN A 313 27.43 -42.43 28.98
CA ASN A 313 26.77 -41.77 30.11
C ASN A 313 25.25 -42.01 30.07
N PRO A 314 24.75 -43.11 30.66
CA PRO A 314 23.34 -43.51 30.55
C PRO A 314 22.31 -42.52 31.11
N THR A 315 22.76 -41.45 31.80
CA THR A 315 21.90 -40.35 32.24
C THR A 315 21.57 -39.33 31.13
N GLN A 316 22.11 -39.54 29.92
CA GLN A 316 21.93 -38.63 28.78
C GLN A 316 21.27 -39.35 27.61
N LEU A 317 20.38 -38.64 26.92
CA LEU A 317 19.88 -39.00 25.60
C LEU A 317 20.68 -38.25 24.54
N ILE A 318 20.95 -38.90 23.43
CA ILE A 318 21.54 -38.30 22.23
C ILE A 318 20.41 -38.14 21.22
N PHE A 319 20.11 -36.89 20.86
CA PHE A 319 19.19 -36.56 19.78
C PHE A 319 19.99 -36.34 18.50
N SER A 320 19.70 -37.15 17.48
CA SER A 320 20.31 -37.05 16.16
C SER A 320 19.30 -36.48 15.17
N TYR A 321 19.72 -35.50 14.39
CA TYR A 321 18.88 -34.82 13.41
C TYR A 321 19.27 -35.19 11.99
N GLY A 322 18.35 -35.01 11.04
CA GLY A 322 18.60 -35.25 9.62
C GLY A 322 19.66 -34.32 9.04
N GLU A 323 19.91 -33.20 9.70
CA GLU A 323 20.91 -32.20 9.35
C GLU A 323 21.46 -31.52 10.62
N PRO A 324 22.68 -30.95 10.58
CA PRO A 324 23.21 -30.21 11.71
C PRO A 324 22.33 -29.02 12.08
N LEU A 325 22.03 -28.86 13.37
CA LEU A 325 21.28 -27.72 13.85
C LEU A 325 22.13 -26.44 13.79
N ALA A 326 21.56 -25.36 13.25
CA ALA A 326 22.18 -24.03 13.32
C ALA A 326 22.32 -23.52 14.77
N THR A 327 21.41 -23.95 15.64
CA THR A 327 21.44 -23.72 17.08
C THR A 327 20.93 -24.97 17.79
N SER A 328 21.62 -25.43 18.84
CA SER A 328 21.11 -26.50 19.70
C SER A 328 19.69 -26.22 20.16
N ILE A 329 18.92 -27.29 20.34
CA ILE A 329 17.60 -27.20 20.94
C ILE A 329 17.71 -26.62 22.34
N LYS A 330 16.65 -25.96 22.81
CA LYS A 330 16.59 -25.41 24.15
C LYS A 330 15.90 -26.40 25.08
N PRO A 331 16.14 -26.34 26.40
CA PRO A 331 15.38 -27.13 27.37
C PRO A 331 13.85 -26.99 27.23
N ALA A 332 13.37 -25.83 26.78
CA ALA A 332 11.94 -25.58 26.54
C ALA A 332 11.37 -26.28 25.29
N ASP A 333 12.23 -26.76 24.40
CA ASP A 333 11.83 -27.49 23.18
C ASP A 333 11.65 -29.00 23.44
N VAL A 334 12.04 -29.48 24.63
CA VAL A 334 12.00 -30.89 25.03
C VAL A 334 10.96 -31.11 26.13
N MET A 335 10.17 -32.16 26.02
CA MET A 335 9.29 -32.62 27.10
C MET A 335 9.64 -34.05 27.49
N ILE A 336 10.22 -34.20 28.68
CA ILE A 336 10.53 -35.52 29.25
C ILE A 336 9.42 -35.88 30.24
N LYS A 337 8.88 -37.09 30.12
CA LYS A 337 7.98 -37.67 31.13
C LYS A 337 8.66 -38.89 31.77
N LEU A 338 8.78 -38.87 33.09
CA LEU A 338 9.23 -40.01 33.90
C LEU A 338 8.06 -40.46 34.79
N TYR A 339 7.62 -41.71 34.68
CA TYR A 339 6.50 -42.23 35.47
C TYR A 339 5.26 -41.31 35.45
N GLU A 340 4.84 -40.89 34.26
CA GLU A 340 3.74 -39.92 34.02
C GLU A 340 3.97 -38.48 34.53
N ARG A 341 5.05 -38.22 35.27
CA ARG A 341 5.43 -36.87 35.70
C ARG A 341 6.19 -36.15 34.60
N VAL A 342 5.70 -34.98 34.20
CA VAL A 342 6.43 -34.07 33.30
C VAL A 342 7.59 -33.44 34.06
N ILE A 343 8.80 -33.56 33.52
CA ILE A 343 10.00 -32.96 34.08
C ILE A 343 10.01 -31.45 33.78
N PRO A 344 10.20 -30.59 34.80
CA PRO A 344 10.30 -29.15 34.58
C PRO A 344 11.45 -28.80 33.64
N THR A 345 11.23 -27.85 32.73
CA THR A 345 12.27 -27.40 31.78
C THR A 345 13.51 -26.82 32.48
N SER A 346 13.37 -26.34 33.72
CA SER A 346 14.49 -25.91 34.58
C SER A 346 15.42 -27.04 35.01
N GLU A 347 14.93 -28.28 35.00
CA GLU A 347 15.69 -29.50 35.31
C GLU A 347 16.28 -30.14 34.05
N ILE A 348 15.84 -29.75 32.85
CA ILE A 348 16.40 -30.26 31.60
C ILE A 348 17.68 -29.47 31.27
N ARG A 349 18.71 -30.19 30.83
CA ARG A 349 19.94 -29.63 30.26
C ARG A 349 20.05 -30.13 28.83
N VAL A 350 20.36 -29.21 27.93
CA VAL A 350 20.69 -29.54 26.55
C VAL A 350 22.05 -28.95 26.27
N THR A 351 22.95 -29.78 25.75
CA THR A 351 24.28 -29.35 25.30
C THR A 351 24.54 -29.90 23.91
N PRO A 352 25.05 -29.10 22.95
CA PRO A 352 25.54 -29.64 21.69
C PRO A 352 26.60 -30.69 21.97
N GLU A 353 26.51 -31.83 21.31
CA GLU A 353 27.62 -32.75 21.28
C GLU A 353 28.72 -32.16 20.38
N LEU A 354 29.96 -32.15 20.87
CA LEU A 354 31.11 -31.60 20.16
C LEU A 354 32.04 -32.73 19.72
N ASN A 355 32.63 -32.60 18.53
CA ASN A 355 33.71 -33.48 18.07
C ASN A 355 35.03 -33.13 18.78
N GLU A 356 36.10 -33.89 18.47
CA GLU A 356 37.44 -33.68 19.05
C GLU A 356 38.01 -32.27 18.77
N ALA A 357 37.55 -31.60 17.71
CA ALA A 357 37.92 -30.23 17.37
C ALA A 357 37.04 -29.16 18.07
N GLY A 358 36.11 -29.55 18.94
CA GLY A 358 35.20 -28.65 19.65
C GLY A 358 34.06 -28.11 18.77
N GLN A 359 33.79 -28.70 17.61
CA GLN A 359 32.72 -28.29 16.70
C GLN A 359 31.46 -29.12 16.92
N PRO A 360 30.25 -28.54 16.81
CA PRO A 360 29.00 -29.29 16.91
C PRO A 360 28.93 -30.44 15.91
N THR A 361 28.55 -31.62 16.38
CA THR A 361 28.39 -32.83 15.54
C THR A 361 27.06 -32.88 14.80
N GLY A 362 26.15 -31.95 15.11
CA GLY A 362 24.74 -32.04 14.69
C GLY A 362 23.90 -32.95 15.57
N ARG A 363 24.42 -33.37 16.74
CA ARG A 363 23.67 -34.07 17.79
C ARG A 363 23.58 -33.19 19.03
N ASP A 364 22.48 -33.32 19.77
CA ASP A 364 22.31 -32.68 21.07
C ASP A 364 22.25 -33.73 22.17
N LEU A 365 22.97 -33.50 23.26
CA LEU A 365 22.91 -34.30 24.49
C LEU A 365 21.86 -33.68 25.41
N VAL A 366 20.85 -34.47 25.77
CA VAL A 366 19.77 -34.08 26.68
C VAL A 366 19.93 -34.84 27.98
N SER A 367 20.02 -34.14 29.11
CA SER A 367 20.10 -34.74 30.44
C SER A 367 19.17 -34.07 31.42
N ILE A 368 18.93 -34.74 32.56
CA ILE A 368 18.15 -34.19 33.67
C ILE A 368 19.15 -33.82 34.77
N ALA A 369 19.16 -32.55 35.16
CA ALA A 369 19.90 -32.03 36.29
C ALA A 369 19.22 -32.48 37.60
N THR A 370 19.41 -33.75 37.96
CA THR A 370 19.03 -34.22 39.28
C THR A 370 20.19 -33.98 40.25
N SER A 371 20.00 -33.04 41.19
CA SER A 371 20.81 -32.97 42.42
C SER A 371 20.23 -33.86 43.52
N GLU A 372 19.03 -34.41 43.31
CA GLU A 372 18.36 -35.31 44.25
C GLU A 372 18.64 -36.75 43.82
N TYR A 373 19.61 -37.37 44.51
CA TYR A 373 19.67 -38.82 44.61
C TYR A 373 18.34 -39.28 45.20
N TRP A 374 17.41 -39.73 44.37
CA TRP A 374 16.27 -40.49 44.83
C TRP A 374 16.84 -41.81 45.34
N GLN A 375 17.13 -41.87 46.65
CA GLN A 375 17.33 -43.14 47.35
C GLN A 375 16.01 -43.90 47.29
N ALA A 376 15.80 -44.60 46.18
CA ALA A 376 14.91 -45.74 46.19
C ALA A 376 15.64 -46.82 47.01
N ASP A 377 15.10 -47.18 48.17
CA ASP A 377 15.58 -48.28 49.02
C ASP A 377 15.43 -49.68 48.37
N SER A 378 15.44 -49.74 47.04
CA SER A 378 15.43 -50.97 46.24
C SER A 378 16.08 -50.68 44.88
N PRO A 379 16.84 -51.61 44.27
CA PRO A 379 17.49 -51.38 42.98
C PRO A 379 16.44 -51.25 41.87
N VAL A 380 16.00 -50.02 41.60
CA VAL A 380 15.12 -49.71 40.48
C VAL A 380 15.97 -49.69 39.22
N GLN A 381 15.77 -50.70 38.37
CA GLN A 381 16.16 -50.65 36.96
C GLN A 381 15.23 -49.65 36.26
N TYR A 382 15.81 -48.77 35.45
CA TYR A 382 15.02 -47.87 34.60
C TYR A 382 14.77 -48.57 33.26
N TYR A 383 13.52 -48.57 32.81
CA TYR A 383 13.13 -49.17 31.54
C TYR A 383 12.66 -48.07 30.59
N VAL A 384 12.85 -48.27 29.29
CA VAL A 384 12.24 -47.41 28.26
C VAL A 384 11.34 -48.29 27.41
N GLU A 385 10.03 -48.24 27.68
CA GLU A 385 9.00 -48.87 26.83
C GLU A 385 8.89 -48.05 25.53
N MET A 386 9.20 -48.68 24.39
CA MET A 386 9.17 -48.01 23.07
C MET A 386 7.98 -48.43 22.20
N ASP A 387 7.23 -49.48 22.57
CA ASP A 387 6.19 -50.08 21.72
C ASP A 387 4.74 -49.87 22.21
N GLY A 388 4.55 -49.30 23.40
CA GLY A 388 3.24 -48.88 23.91
C GLY A 388 2.37 -50.01 24.47
N GLU A 389 2.87 -51.23 24.58
CA GLU A 389 2.21 -52.33 25.30
C GLU A 389 2.67 -52.36 26.77
N SER A 390 1.76 -52.74 27.68
CA SER A 390 2.09 -52.85 29.11
C SER A 390 2.71 -54.21 29.41
N GLY A 391 3.99 -54.23 29.80
CA GLY A 391 4.69 -55.43 30.27
C GLY A 391 5.94 -55.78 29.47
N TYR A 392 6.94 -56.34 30.16
CA TYR A 392 8.27 -56.63 29.62
C TYR A 392 8.25 -57.60 28.43
N SER A 393 8.74 -57.18 27.26
CA SER A 393 8.97 -58.00 26.09
C SER A 393 10.44 -57.95 25.62
N GLU A 394 10.84 -58.86 24.73
CA GLU A 394 12.20 -58.91 24.18
C GLU A 394 12.56 -57.68 23.31
N ARG A 395 11.64 -56.72 23.13
CA ARG A 395 11.81 -55.50 22.33
C ARG A 395 12.09 -54.24 23.15
N ASP A 396 12.10 -54.35 24.48
CA ASP A 396 12.31 -53.20 25.37
C ASP A 396 13.78 -52.80 25.50
N LEU A 397 14.05 -51.49 25.57
CA LEU A 397 15.40 -50.97 25.73
C LEU A 397 15.75 -50.88 27.22
N ASN A 398 16.78 -51.60 27.63
CA ASN A 398 17.16 -51.74 29.04
C ASN A 398 18.28 -50.74 29.41
N LEU A 399 17.99 -49.83 30.36
CA LEU A 399 18.94 -48.84 30.86
C LEU A 399 19.60 -49.32 32.16
N GLY A 400 20.68 -50.09 32.01
CA GLY A 400 21.48 -50.55 33.14
C GLY A 400 22.50 -49.50 33.58
N PHE A 401 22.48 -49.09 34.86
CA PHE A 401 23.63 -48.46 35.50
C PHE A 401 24.63 -49.54 35.95
N TRP A 402 25.89 -49.35 35.59
CA TRP A 402 26.96 -50.29 35.91
C TRP A 402 27.33 -50.17 37.40
N ASN A 403 26.84 -51.13 38.21
CA ASN A 403 27.71 -51.82 39.16
C ASN A 403 27.12 -53.16 39.63
N SER A 404 27.95 -54.20 39.50
CA SER A 404 27.92 -55.54 40.15
C SER A 404 26.98 -56.67 39.68
N PHE A 405 25.98 -56.48 38.80
CA PHE A 405 25.09 -57.61 38.44
C PHE A 405 25.44 -58.36 37.12
N ALA A 406 26.15 -57.72 36.19
CA ALA A 406 26.34 -58.26 34.83
C ALA A 406 27.32 -59.46 34.72
N ASN A 407 28.14 -59.75 35.75
CA ASN A 407 29.11 -60.85 35.70
C ASN A 407 28.53 -62.24 36.02
N ARG A 408 27.21 -62.39 36.28
CA ARG A 408 26.62 -63.71 36.60
C ARG A 408 25.79 -64.35 35.50
N HIS A 409 25.41 -63.66 34.43
CA HIS A 409 24.31 -64.16 33.59
C HIS A 409 24.49 -64.17 32.06
N ASN A 410 25.67 -63.89 31.49
CA ASN A 410 25.96 -64.16 30.06
C ASN A 410 24.79 -63.89 29.09
N LEU A 411 24.27 -62.66 29.04
CA LEU A 411 23.22 -62.29 28.07
C LEU A 411 23.79 -61.34 27.01
N SER A 412 23.65 -61.76 25.74
CA SER A 412 24.06 -61.00 24.56
C SER A 412 22.98 -60.00 24.15
N ALA A 413 23.38 -58.75 23.86
CA ALA A 413 22.48 -57.72 23.35
C ALA A 413 22.15 -57.95 21.86
N GLY A 414 20.86 -58.07 21.55
CA GLY A 414 20.31 -58.01 20.20
C GLY A 414 20.01 -56.57 19.78
N THR A 415 20.20 -56.28 18.50
CA THR A 415 20.14 -54.96 17.86
C THR A 415 18.76 -54.63 17.24
N ASN A 416 18.43 -53.33 17.24
CA ASN A 416 17.51 -52.55 16.36
C ASN A 416 16.00 -52.48 16.71
N ALA A 417 15.46 -51.26 16.89
CA ALA A 417 14.65 -50.51 15.87
C ALA A 417 13.60 -49.51 16.44
N SER A 418 13.80 -48.22 16.12
CA SER A 418 12.87 -47.18 15.58
C SER A 418 11.35 -47.19 15.86
N THR A 419 10.82 -46.09 16.43
CA THR A 419 10.13 -44.98 15.72
C THR A 419 9.62 -43.90 16.69
N VAL A 420 9.81 -42.61 16.36
CA VAL A 420 9.17 -41.46 17.07
C VAL A 420 8.31 -40.70 16.07
N SER A 421 7.01 -40.57 16.38
CA SER A 421 6.06 -39.79 15.58
C SER A 421 6.03 -38.34 16.05
N VAL A 422 6.19 -37.39 15.12
CA VAL A 422 6.06 -35.94 15.39
C VAL A 422 4.79 -35.42 14.72
N ASP A 423 3.86 -34.94 15.55
CA ASP A 423 2.60 -34.33 15.12
C ASP A 423 2.85 -33.02 14.33
N LYS A 424 2.06 -32.77 13.28
CA LYS A 424 2.16 -31.63 12.36
C LYS A 424 1.20 -30.51 12.74
N SER A 425 1.70 -29.30 13.01
CA SER A 425 0.89 -28.10 13.27
C SER A 425 1.77 -26.87 13.02
N PRO A 426 1.22 -25.81 12.41
CA PRO A 426 2.01 -24.75 11.80
C PRO A 426 2.11 -23.58 12.76
N ASN A 427 3.31 -23.28 13.25
CA ASN A 427 3.84 -21.92 13.47
C ASN A 427 5.03 -21.93 14.45
N ARG A 428 6.11 -21.27 14.01
CA ARG A 428 7.36 -20.87 14.71
C ARG A 428 8.57 -21.75 14.37
N ASN A 429 9.73 -21.09 14.24
CA ASN A 429 11.09 -21.64 14.12
C ASN A 429 11.54 -22.34 15.42
N LEU A 430 10.69 -23.17 15.98
CA LEU A 430 10.95 -24.01 17.14
C LEU A 430 10.45 -25.39 16.73
N LEU A 431 11.21 -26.43 17.07
CA LEU A 431 10.58 -27.75 17.25
C LEU A 431 9.28 -27.50 18.01
N LYS A 432 8.16 -28.06 17.55
CA LYS A 432 6.94 -27.98 18.35
C LYS A 432 7.29 -28.36 19.79
N PRO A 433 6.89 -27.57 20.80
CA PRO A 433 7.00 -28.05 22.16
C PRO A 433 6.26 -29.38 22.23
N ASN A 434 6.93 -30.38 22.78
CA ASN A 434 6.46 -31.74 23.04
C ASN A 434 6.84 -32.80 21.99
N ILE A 435 8.14 -33.01 21.75
CA ILE A 435 8.59 -34.40 21.63
C ILE A 435 8.27 -35.04 22.98
N THR A 436 7.24 -35.89 23.03
CA THR A 436 6.90 -36.64 24.24
C THR A 436 7.76 -37.90 24.24
N LEU A 437 8.81 -37.89 25.05
CA LEU A 437 9.47 -39.13 25.46
C LEU A 437 8.72 -39.63 26.69
N ASN A 438 7.89 -40.65 26.52
CA ASN A 438 7.31 -41.38 27.63
C ASN A 438 8.37 -42.40 28.09
N ILE A 439 8.99 -42.14 29.23
CA ILE A 439 9.88 -43.09 29.90
C ILE A 439 9.09 -43.56 31.12
N LYS A 440 8.69 -44.82 31.11
CA LYS A 440 7.84 -45.42 32.15
C LYS A 440 8.64 -46.20 33.17
#